data_AF-A0A7R9AHP9-F1
#
_entry.id   AF-A0A7R9AHP9-F1
#
_cell.length_a   1.000
_cell.length_b   1.000
_cell.length_c   1.000
_cell.angle_alpha   90.00
_cell.angle_beta   90.00
_cell.angle_gamma   90.00
#
_symmetry.space_group_name_H-M   'P 1'
#
loop_
_entity.id
_entity.type
_entity.pdbx_description
1 polymer ?
#
loop_
_entity_poly.entity_id
_entity_poly.type
_entity_poly.pdbx_seq_one_letter_code
_entity_poly.pdbx_strand_id
1 'polypeptide(L)'
;GMYFQRAGMALAEEYASHWKRDLGHPDDSVMYHPSSGKHTGTLNSPKGWYDAGDYNKYVVNASFPLGQFFLLEEQYPNSVADRALNIPESGNALSDYLDELKYEMDWVLTMQDDDGGMFHKLTTKNFEGMVMPHEATNQRYIVGKGTAASLDFAAAAAQASRIFAPYDSTYAGICLQAAKRSYNWSLDNPQVEFVNPEDIST
;
A
#
# COMPACT_ATOMS: atom_id res chain seq x y z
N GLY A 1 11.48 -7.79 -8.80
CA GLY A 1 11.08 -6.39 -9.07
C GLY A 1 10.48 -5.79 -7.82
N MET A 2 9.22 -6.12 -7.54
CA MET A 2 8.43 -5.56 -6.43
C MET A 2 9.11 -5.60 -5.05
N TYR A 3 9.74 -6.73 -4.68
CA TYR A 3 10.50 -6.84 -3.43
C TYR A 3 11.51 -5.68 -3.21
N PHE A 4 12.21 -5.25 -4.26
CA PHE A 4 13.21 -4.18 -4.18
C PHE A 4 12.58 -2.79 -3.98
N GLN A 5 11.29 -2.66 -4.31
CA GLN A 5 10.50 -1.45 -4.08
C GLN A 5 9.85 -1.39 -2.68
N ARG A 6 9.94 -2.44 -1.84
CA ARG A 6 9.29 -2.44 -0.52
C ARG A 6 9.72 -1.27 0.38
N ALA A 7 8.81 -0.39 0.74
CA ALA A 7 9.00 0.67 1.73
C ALA A 7 8.91 0.13 3.17
N GLY A 8 9.44 0.85 4.15
CA GLY A 8 9.27 0.49 5.57
C GLY A 8 10.06 -0.74 6.03
N MET A 9 11.04 -1.20 5.24
CA MET A 9 11.98 -2.23 5.64
C MET A 9 13.39 -2.00 5.10
N ALA A 10 14.38 -2.56 5.78
CA ALA A 10 15.70 -2.79 5.22
C ALA A 10 15.64 -3.97 4.23
N LEU A 11 16.44 -3.93 3.18
CA LEU A 11 16.64 -5.07 2.29
C LEU A 11 17.93 -5.77 2.68
N ALA A 12 17.81 -6.92 3.34
CA ALA A 12 18.96 -7.71 3.78
C ALA A 12 19.73 -8.31 2.60
N GLU A 13 21.04 -8.46 2.75
CA GLU A 13 21.95 -8.98 1.71
C GLU A 13 21.56 -10.38 1.23
N GLU A 14 21.00 -11.22 2.09
CA GLU A 14 20.55 -12.58 1.75
C GLU A 14 19.42 -12.60 0.69
N TYR A 15 18.58 -11.57 0.66
CA TYR A 15 17.46 -11.45 -0.29
C TYR A 15 17.77 -10.47 -1.43
N ALA A 16 18.64 -9.47 -1.17
CA ALA A 16 18.87 -8.37 -2.10
C ALA A 16 20.28 -8.34 -2.72
N SER A 17 21.20 -9.20 -2.27
CA SER A 17 22.59 -9.23 -2.73
C SER A 17 23.22 -7.82 -2.69
N HIS A 18 23.80 -7.36 -3.79
CA HIS A 18 24.39 -6.02 -3.90
C HIS A 18 23.38 -4.86 -3.88
N TRP A 19 22.08 -5.14 -4.00
CA TRP A 19 21.00 -4.14 -3.87
C TRP A 19 20.52 -3.98 -2.43
N LYS A 20 21.25 -4.53 -1.45
CA LYS A 20 20.95 -4.34 -0.02
C LYS A 20 20.88 -2.85 0.32
N ARG A 21 19.98 -2.50 1.22
CA ARG A 21 19.84 -1.13 1.73
C ARG A 21 19.28 -1.10 3.12
N ASP A 22 19.62 -0.06 3.85
CA ASP A 22 19.07 0.20 5.18
C ASP A 22 17.57 0.50 5.14
N LEU A 23 16.95 0.46 6.33
CA LEU A 23 15.54 0.79 6.53
C LEU A 23 15.28 2.25 6.11
N GLY A 24 14.43 2.40 5.09
CA GLY A 24 13.89 3.70 4.69
C GLY A 24 12.41 3.79 5.05
N HIS A 25 12.01 4.94 5.58
CA HIS A 25 10.63 5.30 5.86
C HIS A 25 9.81 4.23 6.60
N PRO A 26 10.06 4.00 7.90
CA PRO A 26 9.24 3.07 8.71
C PRO A 26 7.75 3.44 8.70
N ASP A 27 7.42 4.72 8.48
CA ASP A 27 6.06 5.25 8.43
C ASP A 27 5.22 4.88 9.67
N ASP A 28 5.87 4.83 10.84
CA ASP A 28 5.27 4.50 12.14
C ASP A 28 4.60 5.69 12.83
N SER A 29 4.70 6.90 12.25
CA SER A 29 4.04 8.12 12.75
C SER A 29 4.00 9.19 11.65
N VAL A 30 3.09 9.04 10.69
CA VAL A 30 2.96 9.96 9.55
C VAL A 30 1.96 11.06 9.87
N MET A 31 2.31 12.33 9.63
CA MET A 31 1.42 13.47 9.93
C MET A 31 0.23 13.53 8.97
N TYR A 32 -0.92 13.95 9.46
CA TYR A 32 -2.02 14.31 8.57
C TYR A 32 -1.78 15.67 7.93
N HIS A 33 -1.88 15.76 6.61
CA HIS A 33 -2.01 17.04 5.92
C HIS A 33 -3.44 17.58 6.15
N PRO A 34 -3.66 18.91 6.28
CA PRO A 34 -5.01 19.46 6.43
C PRO A 34 -6.01 19.01 5.35
N SER A 35 -5.54 18.71 4.14
CA SER A 35 -6.39 18.19 3.05
C SER A 35 -6.95 16.78 3.30
N SER A 36 -6.40 16.03 4.26
CA SER A 36 -6.94 14.73 4.66
C SER A 36 -8.28 14.83 5.40
N GLY A 37 -8.64 16.03 5.88
CA GLY A 37 -9.78 16.23 6.79
C GLY A 37 -9.46 15.96 8.27
N LYS A 38 -8.22 15.54 8.59
CA LYS A 38 -7.69 15.40 9.95
C LYS A 38 -6.70 16.54 10.23
N HIS A 39 -6.91 17.26 11.33
CA HIS A 39 -6.08 18.44 11.67
C HIS A 39 -4.99 18.15 12.71
N THR A 40 -5.06 17.02 13.41
CA THR A 40 -4.14 16.64 14.49
C THR A 40 -3.88 15.14 14.49
N GLY A 41 -2.76 14.73 15.07
CA GLY A 41 -2.39 13.32 15.22
C GLY A 41 -1.55 12.79 14.06
N THR A 42 -1.27 11.50 14.13
CA THR A 42 -0.48 10.78 13.14
C THR A 42 -1.15 9.45 12.79
N LEU A 43 -0.73 8.86 11.67
CA LEU A 43 -1.13 7.54 11.21
C LEU A 43 0.11 6.63 11.13
N ASN A 44 -0.02 5.41 11.66
CA ASN A 44 0.96 4.36 11.42
C ASN A 44 0.58 3.68 10.11
N SER A 45 1.39 3.87 9.07
CA SER A 45 1.12 3.40 7.71
C SER A 45 2.36 2.72 7.09
N PRO A 46 2.95 1.70 7.77
CA PRO A 46 4.17 1.01 7.32
C PRO A 46 3.93 0.17 6.06
N LYS A 47 5.01 -0.45 5.56
CA LYS A 47 5.04 -1.35 4.40
C LYS A 47 4.67 -0.64 3.09
N GLY A 48 4.27 -1.44 2.10
CA GLY A 48 3.91 -1.00 0.77
C GLY A 48 5.11 -0.93 -0.17
N TRP A 49 4.89 -0.50 -1.40
CA TRP A 49 5.90 -0.28 -2.41
C TRP A 49 6.11 1.21 -2.61
N TYR A 50 7.37 1.60 -2.84
CA TYR A 50 7.67 2.85 -3.52
C TYR A 50 7.10 2.77 -4.93
N ASP A 51 6.31 3.78 -5.28
CA ASP A 51 5.47 3.79 -6.47
C ASP A 51 6.28 3.73 -7.77
N ALA A 52 7.38 4.48 -7.79
CA ALA A 52 8.23 4.60 -8.97
C ALA A 52 9.69 4.89 -8.58
N GLY A 53 10.29 5.89 -9.22
CA GLY A 53 11.64 6.36 -8.92
C GLY A 53 11.71 7.26 -7.68
N ASP A 54 10.58 7.73 -7.18
CA ASP A 54 10.45 8.45 -5.92
C ASP A 54 10.03 7.50 -4.78
N TYR A 55 10.06 8.02 -3.55
CA TYR A 55 9.77 7.23 -2.35
C TYR A 55 8.33 7.36 -1.83
N ASN A 56 7.45 8.01 -2.58
CA ASN A 56 6.06 8.18 -2.17
C ASN A 56 5.22 6.93 -2.49
N LYS A 57 4.04 6.84 -1.87
CA LYS A 57 3.10 5.72 -2.02
C LYS A 57 1.70 6.26 -2.32
N TYR A 58 1.04 5.79 -3.38
CA TYR A 58 -0.22 6.35 -3.89
C TYR A 58 -1.32 5.28 -3.97
N VAL A 59 -2.46 5.49 -3.31
CA VAL A 59 -3.47 4.44 -3.12
C VAL A 59 -4.09 3.98 -4.45
N VAL A 60 -4.32 4.90 -5.39
CA VAL A 60 -4.82 4.56 -6.74
C VAL A 60 -3.81 3.67 -7.48
N ASN A 61 -2.54 4.10 -7.51
CA ASN A 61 -1.48 3.39 -8.22
C ASN A 61 -0.95 2.16 -7.47
N ALA A 62 -1.46 1.90 -6.27
CA ALA A 62 -1.30 0.66 -5.51
C ALA A 62 -2.45 -0.31 -5.75
N SER A 63 -3.68 0.17 -5.59
CA SER A 63 -4.90 -0.64 -5.65
C SER A 63 -5.16 -1.17 -7.05
N PHE A 64 -4.91 -0.36 -8.09
CA PHE A 64 -5.12 -0.79 -9.47
C PHE A 64 -4.15 -1.91 -9.89
N PRO A 65 -2.82 -1.80 -9.70
CA PRO A 65 -1.91 -2.92 -9.93
C PRO A 65 -2.21 -4.14 -9.06
N LEU A 66 -2.54 -3.95 -7.77
CA LEU A 66 -2.99 -5.05 -6.91
C LEU A 66 -4.16 -5.81 -7.52
N GLY A 67 -5.17 -5.11 -8.04
CA GLY A 67 -6.31 -5.76 -8.69
C GLY A 67 -5.93 -6.60 -9.92
N GLN A 68 -4.97 -6.11 -10.72
CA GLN A 68 -4.44 -6.87 -11.85
C GLN A 68 -3.64 -8.10 -11.41
N PHE A 69 -2.83 -7.96 -10.37
CA PHE A 69 -2.04 -9.05 -9.83
C PHE A 69 -2.91 -10.12 -9.16
N PHE A 70 -3.94 -9.71 -8.45
CA PHE A 70 -4.96 -10.62 -7.93
C PHE A 70 -5.72 -11.32 -9.06
N LEU A 71 -6.07 -10.61 -10.13
CA LEU A 71 -6.67 -11.24 -11.31
C LEU A 71 -5.73 -12.29 -11.93
N LEU A 72 -4.43 -12.04 -11.97
CA LEU A 72 -3.45 -13.02 -12.46
C LEU A 72 -3.47 -14.29 -11.61
N GLU A 73 -3.46 -14.17 -10.28
CA GLU A 73 -3.56 -15.33 -9.39
C GLU A 73 -4.87 -16.10 -9.60
N GLU A 74 -5.99 -15.40 -9.78
CA GLU A 74 -7.28 -16.06 -10.02
C GLU A 74 -7.31 -16.84 -11.34
N GLN A 75 -6.68 -16.30 -12.39
CA GLN A 75 -6.65 -16.92 -13.71
C GLN A 75 -5.60 -18.04 -13.81
N TYR A 76 -4.48 -17.88 -13.10
CA TYR A 76 -3.33 -18.77 -13.14
C TYR A 76 -2.84 -19.08 -11.72
N PRO A 77 -3.65 -19.77 -10.91
CA PRO A 77 -3.33 -19.99 -9.51
C PRO A 77 -2.06 -20.82 -9.36
N ASN A 78 -1.22 -20.48 -8.38
CA ASN A 78 0.07 -21.12 -8.12
C ASN A 78 1.10 -20.98 -9.27
N SER A 79 0.98 -19.96 -10.13
CA SER A 79 1.97 -19.69 -11.20
C SER A 79 3.38 -19.39 -10.66
N VAL A 80 3.44 -18.85 -9.43
CA VAL A 80 4.64 -18.61 -8.65
C VAL A 80 4.45 -19.31 -7.32
N ALA A 81 5.27 -20.32 -7.05
CA ALA A 81 5.16 -21.12 -5.84
C ALA A 81 5.86 -20.47 -4.65
N ASP A 82 5.65 -21.04 -3.47
CA ASP A 82 6.54 -20.84 -2.32
C ASP A 82 8.01 -21.09 -2.72
N ARG A 83 8.94 -20.28 -2.19
CA ARG A 83 10.40 -20.35 -2.41
C ARG A 83 10.85 -20.02 -3.83
N ALA A 84 10.00 -19.40 -4.65
CA ALA A 84 10.33 -19.04 -6.04
C ALA A 84 11.02 -17.67 -6.18
N LEU A 85 10.82 -16.73 -5.24
CA LEU A 85 11.25 -15.33 -5.37
C LEU A 85 12.43 -14.94 -4.49
N ASN A 86 12.83 -15.78 -3.51
CA ASN A 86 13.87 -15.48 -2.53
C ASN A 86 13.59 -14.16 -1.77
N ILE A 87 12.44 -14.11 -1.12
CA ILE A 87 11.99 -13.00 -0.27
C ILE A 87 11.93 -13.47 1.20
N PRO A 88 11.84 -12.57 2.20
CA PRO A 88 11.83 -12.95 3.61
C PRO A 88 10.73 -13.95 3.98
N GLU A 89 9.60 -13.91 3.27
CA GLU A 89 8.48 -14.81 3.48
C GLU A 89 8.68 -16.21 2.85
N SER A 90 9.66 -16.39 1.97
CA SER A 90 9.92 -17.67 1.29
C SER A 90 10.11 -18.82 2.29
N GLY A 91 9.31 -19.87 2.12
CA GLY A 91 9.27 -21.07 2.94
C GLY A 91 8.18 -21.06 4.02
N ASN A 92 7.26 -20.09 4.00
CA ASN A 92 6.14 -19.97 4.94
C ASN A 92 4.89 -20.79 4.54
N ALA A 93 4.98 -21.60 3.49
CA ALA A 93 3.88 -22.38 2.91
C ALA A 93 2.76 -21.56 2.23
N LEU A 94 2.96 -20.26 2.01
CA LEU A 94 2.19 -19.42 1.10
C LEU A 94 2.99 -19.23 -0.20
N SER A 95 2.30 -18.91 -1.29
CA SER A 95 2.97 -18.49 -2.52
C SER A 95 3.78 -17.21 -2.27
N ASP A 96 5.05 -17.19 -2.66
CA ASP A 96 5.88 -15.98 -2.61
C ASP A 96 5.24 -14.81 -3.37
N TYR A 97 4.43 -15.09 -4.40
CA TYR A 97 3.68 -14.05 -5.11
C TYR A 97 2.59 -13.45 -4.24
N LEU A 98 1.82 -14.29 -3.54
CA LEU A 98 0.81 -13.83 -2.60
C LEU A 98 1.44 -13.09 -1.40
N ASP A 99 2.61 -13.50 -0.93
CA ASP A 99 3.35 -12.77 0.09
C ASP A 99 3.70 -11.35 -0.36
N GLU A 100 4.18 -11.20 -1.60
CA GLU A 100 4.52 -9.89 -2.15
C GLU A 100 3.27 -9.01 -2.31
N LEU A 101 2.14 -9.55 -2.80
CA LEU A 101 0.88 -8.80 -2.89
C LEU A 101 0.33 -8.43 -1.51
N LYS A 102 0.48 -9.33 -0.53
CA LYS A 102 0.09 -9.07 0.85
C LYS A 102 0.90 -7.92 1.44
N TYR A 103 2.18 -7.78 1.10
CA TYR A 103 3.02 -6.69 1.57
C TYR A 103 2.46 -5.31 1.18
N GLU A 104 1.97 -5.18 -0.05
CA GLU A 104 1.30 -3.95 -0.52
C GLU A 104 -0.09 -3.80 0.07
N MET A 105 -0.90 -4.85 0.04
CA MET A 105 -2.25 -4.84 0.60
C MET A 105 -2.25 -4.44 2.09
N ASP A 106 -1.26 -4.90 2.85
CA ASP A 106 -1.08 -4.52 4.26
C ASP A 106 -0.86 -3.01 4.43
N TRP A 107 -0.15 -2.34 3.53
CA TRP A 107 -0.04 -0.88 3.56
C TRP A 107 -1.35 -0.22 3.13
N VAL A 108 -1.94 -0.62 2.01
CA VAL A 108 -3.16 0.04 1.50
C VAL A 108 -4.31 -0.06 2.51
N LEU A 109 -4.42 -1.17 3.25
CA LEU A 109 -5.39 -1.31 4.36
C LEU A 109 -5.25 -0.20 5.43
N THR A 110 -4.03 0.28 5.71
CA THR A 110 -3.80 1.36 6.69
C THR A 110 -4.29 2.73 6.21
N MET A 111 -4.46 2.90 4.89
CA MET A 111 -4.87 4.17 4.28
C MET A 111 -6.39 4.41 4.32
N GLN A 112 -7.16 3.48 4.91
CA GLN A 112 -8.59 3.65 5.13
C GLN A 112 -8.85 4.49 6.39
N ASP A 113 -9.60 5.59 6.25
CA ASP A 113 -10.01 6.41 7.37
C ASP A 113 -11.16 5.75 8.17
N ASP A 114 -11.47 6.31 9.35
CA ASP A 114 -12.50 5.85 10.28
C ASP A 114 -13.91 5.87 9.66
N ASP A 115 -14.17 6.74 8.69
CA ASP A 115 -15.44 6.80 7.95
C ASP A 115 -15.52 5.78 6.80
N GLY A 116 -14.42 5.08 6.50
CA GLY A 116 -14.33 4.08 5.44
C GLY A 116 -13.74 4.60 4.13
N GLY A 117 -13.64 5.91 3.93
CA GLY A 117 -13.04 6.49 2.73
C GLY A 117 -11.52 6.38 2.73
N MET A 118 -10.93 6.37 1.54
CA MET A 118 -9.49 6.16 1.37
C MET A 118 -8.72 7.47 1.22
N PHE A 119 -7.66 7.63 2.01
CA PHE A 119 -6.69 8.69 1.77
C PHE A 119 -6.02 8.49 0.41
N HIS A 120 -5.59 9.57 -0.25
CA HIS A 120 -5.12 9.49 -1.63
C HIS A 120 -3.65 9.03 -1.74
N LYS A 121 -2.77 9.60 -0.93
CA LYS A 121 -1.33 9.29 -0.95
C LYS A 121 -0.64 9.52 0.39
N LEU A 122 0.49 8.86 0.55
CA LEU A 122 1.46 9.05 1.63
C LEU A 122 2.74 9.60 1.01
N THR A 123 3.02 10.88 1.25
CA THR A 123 4.02 11.62 0.47
C THR A 123 4.73 12.72 1.26
N THR A 124 5.92 13.12 0.83
CA THR A 124 6.53 14.40 1.22
C THR A 124 5.86 15.57 0.48
N LYS A 125 6.10 16.82 0.91
CA LYS A 125 5.58 18.00 0.19
C LYS A 125 6.21 18.20 -1.18
N ASN A 126 7.46 17.82 -1.35
CA ASN A 126 8.19 17.86 -2.62
C ASN A 126 8.94 16.55 -2.79
N PHE A 127 9.22 16.16 -4.04
CA PHE A 127 10.05 15.00 -4.29
C PHE A 127 11.38 15.07 -3.54
N GLU A 128 11.79 13.93 -3.02
CA GLU A 128 13.13 13.77 -2.47
C GLU A 128 14.18 13.89 -3.57
N GLY A 129 15.41 14.20 -3.17
CA GLY A 129 16.55 14.19 -4.09
C GLY A 129 16.94 12.78 -4.53
N MET A 130 18.01 12.69 -5.33
CA MET A 130 18.64 11.43 -5.71
C MET A 130 19.52 10.90 -4.56
N VAL A 131 18.87 10.46 -3.48
CA VAL A 131 19.48 9.93 -2.25
C VAL A 131 18.93 8.55 -1.95
N MET A 132 19.55 7.77 -1.05
CA MET A 132 18.98 6.47 -0.67
C MET A 132 17.72 6.65 0.20
N PRO A 133 16.82 5.64 0.27
CA PRO A 133 15.57 5.78 1.03
C PRO A 133 15.73 6.07 2.53
N HIS A 134 16.87 5.72 3.15
CA HIS A 134 17.14 6.01 4.55
C HIS A 134 17.66 7.45 4.78
N GLU A 135 18.10 8.12 3.72
CA GLU A 135 18.58 9.50 3.73
C GLU A 135 17.47 10.50 3.38
N ALA A 136 16.46 10.04 2.64
CA ALA A 136 15.19 10.73 2.41
C ALA A 136 14.42 10.85 3.74
N THR A 137 14.62 11.96 4.43
CA THR A 137 14.13 12.16 5.81
C THR A 137 13.15 13.32 5.92
N ASN A 138 12.69 13.88 4.79
CA ASN A 138 11.69 14.95 4.85
C ASN A 138 10.38 14.42 5.44
N GLN A 139 9.67 15.32 6.13
CA GLN A 139 8.39 14.98 6.74
C GLN A 139 7.41 14.46 5.68
N ARG A 140 6.83 13.30 5.98
CA ARG A 140 5.80 12.66 5.16
C ARG A 140 4.42 12.95 5.72
N TYR A 141 3.44 12.92 4.84
CA TYR A 141 2.07 13.30 5.10
C TYR A 141 1.08 12.32 4.49
N ILE A 142 -0.02 12.08 5.20
CA ILE A 142 -1.24 11.49 4.65
C ILE A 142 -2.06 12.60 4.02
N VAL A 143 -2.43 12.44 2.75
CA VAL A 143 -2.96 13.53 1.93
C VAL A 143 -4.27 13.15 1.26
N GLY A 144 -5.26 14.06 1.40
CA GLY A 144 -6.50 14.03 0.65
C GLY A 144 -7.37 12.80 0.91
N LYS A 145 -8.56 12.80 0.32
CA LYS A 145 -9.46 11.65 0.26
C LYS A 145 -10.21 11.74 -1.06
N GLY A 146 -10.61 10.61 -1.64
CA GLY A 146 -11.33 10.63 -2.91
C GLY A 146 -12.12 9.37 -3.22
N THR A 147 -13.19 9.53 -4.01
CA THR A 147 -14.07 8.44 -4.45
C THR A 147 -13.34 7.43 -5.32
N ALA A 148 -12.45 7.88 -6.23
CA ALA A 148 -11.67 6.98 -7.09
C ALA A 148 -10.79 6.03 -6.27
N ALA A 149 -9.94 6.58 -5.38
CA ALA A 149 -9.10 5.78 -4.48
C ALA A 149 -9.92 4.80 -3.63
N SER A 150 -11.11 5.23 -3.18
CA SER A 150 -12.01 4.41 -2.38
C SER A 150 -12.61 3.24 -3.16
N LEU A 151 -13.01 3.47 -4.41
CA LEU A 151 -13.55 2.42 -5.28
C LEU A 151 -12.47 1.44 -5.76
N ASP A 152 -11.28 1.94 -6.12
CA ASP A 152 -10.15 1.09 -6.53
C ASP A 152 -9.74 0.17 -5.39
N PHE A 153 -9.61 0.72 -4.18
CA PHE A 153 -9.33 -0.09 -2.98
C PHE A 153 -10.44 -1.09 -2.68
N ALA A 154 -11.72 -0.68 -2.76
CA ALA A 154 -12.84 -1.57 -2.50
C ALA A 154 -12.81 -2.80 -3.43
N ALA A 155 -12.50 -2.58 -4.71
CA ALA A 155 -12.33 -3.65 -5.68
C ALA A 155 -11.17 -4.57 -5.28
N ALA A 156 -9.96 -4.03 -5.09
CA ALA A 156 -8.77 -4.82 -4.76
C ALA A 156 -8.92 -5.59 -3.44
N ALA A 157 -9.43 -4.95 -2.39
CA ALA A 157 -9.67 -5.57 -1.08
C ALA A 157 -10.71 -6.71 -1.15
N ALA A 158 -11.73 -6.58 -2.02
CA ALA A 158 -12.68 -7.66 -2.26
C ALA A 158 -12.04 -8.85 -3.02
N GLN A 159 -11.05 -8.61 -3.89
CA GLN A 159 -10.24 -9.68 -4.50
C GLN A 159 -9.32 -10.35 -3.47
N ALA A 160 -8.59 -9.54 -2.70
CA ALA A 160 -7.74 -10.04 -1.63
C ALA A 160 -8.53 -10.95 -0.67
N SER A 161 -9.74 -10.55 -0.26
CA SER A 161 -10.57 -11.35 0.63
C SER A 161 -10.79 -12.78 0.13
N ARG A 162 -11.23 -12.96 -1.11
CA ARG A 162 -11.51 -14.31 -1.66
C ARG A 162 -10.24 -15.11 -1.97
N ILE A 163 -9.16 -14.43 -2.37
CA ILE A 163 -7.87 -15.07 -2.67
C ILE A 163 -7.19 -15.56 -1.39
N PHE A 164 -7.21 -14.76 -0.32
CA PHE A 164 -6.59 -15.13 0.96
C PHE A 164 -7.46 -16.03 1.84
N ALA A 165 -8.77 -16.15 1.58
CA ALA A 165 -9.69 -16.98 2.38
C ALA A 165 -9.20 -18.41 2.67
N PRO A 166 -8.64 -19.19 1.72
CA PRO A 166 -8.15 -20.53 2.00
C PRO A 166 -6.85 -20.58 2.81
N TYR A 167 -6.11 -19.47 2.92
CA TYR A 167 -4.79 -19.41 3.58
C TYR A 167 -4.86 -18.71 4.94
N ASP A 168 -5.61 -17.61 5.03
CA ASP A 168 -5.81 -16.82 6.23
C ASP A 168 -7.23 -16.22 6.24
N SER A 169 -8.16 -16.95 6.84
CA SER A 169 -9.55 -16.53 6.97
C SER A 169 -9.74 -15.24 7.79
N THR A 170 -8.82 -14.93 8.70
CA THR A 170 -8.89 -13.70 9.51
C THR A 170 -8.52 -12.50 8.64
N TYR A 171 -7.41 -12.59 7.92
CA TYR A 171 -7.00 -11.56 6.97
C TYR A 171 -8.03 -11.35 5.86
N ALA A 172 -8.59 -12.43 5.33
CA ALA A 172 -9.69 -12.37 4.37
C ALA A 172 -10.92 -11.64 4.91
N GLY A 173 -11.25 -11.85 6.18
CA GLY A 173 -12.32 -11.12 6.87
C GLY A 173 -12.03 -9.63 7.01
N ILE A 174 -10.80 -9.25 7.37
CA ILE A 174 -10.36 -7.85 7.45
C ILE A 174 -10.51 -7.17 6.08
N CYS A 175 -10.00 -7.80 5.02
CA CYS A 175 -10.11 -7.27 3.65
C CYS A 175 -11.56 -7.08 3.22
N LEU A 176 -12.44 -8.04 3.52
CA LEU A 176 -13.86 -7.94 3.17
C LEU A 176 -14.56 -6.78 3.89
N GLN A 177 -14.28 -6.60 5.18
CA GLN A 177 -14.90 -5.51 5.94
C GLN A 177 -14.38 -4.16 5.47
N ALA A 178 -13.08 -4.04 5.20
CA ALA A 178 -12.50 -2.82 4.66
C ALA A 178 -13.08 -2.48 3.27
N ALA A 179 -13.23 -3.48 2.39
CA ALA A 179 -13.86 -3.32 1.08
C ALA A 179 -15.29 -2.78 1.19
N LYS A 180 -16.11 -3.38 2.07
CA LYS A 180 -17.49 -2.95 2.31
C LYS A 180 -17.58 -1.52 2.84
N ARG A 181 -16.73 -1.16 3.80
CA ARG A 181 -16.67 0.20 4.35
C ARG A 181 -16.34 1.23 3.27
N SER A 182 -15.34 0.94 2.43
CA SER A 182 -14.93 1.83 1.34
C SER A 182 -16.00 1.96 0.25
N TYR A 183 -16.65 0.86 -0.10
CA TYR A 183 -17.75 0.87 -1.05
C TYR A 183 -18.93 1.69 -0.52
N ASN A 184 -19.35 1.46 0.74
CA ASN A 184 -20.44 2.22 1.35
C ASN A 184 -20.12 3.71 1.45
N TRP A 185 -18.90 4.07 1.87
CA TRP A 185 -18.46 5.46 1.88
C TRP A 185 -18.57 6.09 0.50
N SER A 186 -18.22 5.35 -0.56
CA SER A 186 -18.29 5.84 -1.94
C SER A 186 -19.73 6.03 -2.45
N LEU A 187 -20.70 5.26 -1.95
CA LEU A 187 -22.12 5.45 -2.25
C LEU A 187 -22.65 6.76 -1.67
N ASP A 188 -22.23 7.10 -0.44
CA ASP A 188 -22.61 8.33 0.24
C ASP A 188 -21.82 9.55 -0.30
N ASN A 189 -20.64 9.31 -0.88
CA ASN A 189 -19.71 10.33 -1.38
C ASN A 189 -19.36 10.10 -2.86
N PRO A 190 -20.32 10.16 -3.80
CA PRO A 190 -20.11 9.70 -5.18
C PRO A 190 -19.25 10.64 -6.05
N GLN A 191 -18.98 11.87 -5.59
CA GLN A 191 -18.35 12.93 -6.39
C GLN A 191 -17.24 13.67 -5.60
N VAL A 192 -16.55 12.97 -4.70
CA VAL A 192 -15.39 13.52 -3.99
C VAL A 192 -14.15 13.30 -4.85
N GLU A 193 -13.86 14.29 -5.69
CA GLU A 193 -12.63 14.31 -6.48
C GLU A 193 -11.43 14.66 -5.58
N PHE A 194 -10.32 13.95 -5.80
CA PHE A 194 -9.07 14.33 -5.16
C PHE A 194 -8.53 15.60 -5.82
N VAL A 195 -8.23 16.60 -4.99
CA VAL A 195 -7.50 17.80 -5.39
C VAL A 195 -6.15 17.81 -4.70
N ASN A 196 -5.08 17.82 -5.49
CA ASN A 196 -3.73 17.90 -4.95
C ASN A 196 -3.52 19.28 -4.28
N PRO A 197 -3.13 19.35 -2.99
CA PRO A 197 -2.94 20.62 -2.30
C PRO A 197 -1.85 21.47 -2.96
N GLU A 198 -2.01 22.79 -2.93
CA GLU A 198 -1.08 23.75 -3.58
C GLU A 198 0.35 23.66 -3.06
N ASP A 199 0.54 23.27 -1.79
CA ASP A 199 1.84 23.13 -1.14
C ASP A 199 2.44 21.73 -1.25
N ILE A 200 1.84 20.85 -2.06
CA ILE A 200 2.34 19.52 -2.37
C ILE A 200 2.62 19.42 -3.87
N SER A 201 3.87 19.23 -4.24
CA SER A 201 4.34 19.10 -5.62
C SER A 201 4.95 17.71 -5.86
N THR A 202 4.17 16.67 -5.56
CA THR A 202 4.44 15.26 -5.83
C THR A 202 3.33 14.61 -6.61
#